data_AF-T0ZUA6-F1
#
_entry.id   AF-T0ZUA6-F1
#
_cell.length_a   1.000
_cell.length_b   1.000
_cell.length_c   1.000
_cell.angle_alpha   90.00
_cell.angle_beta   90.00
_cell.angle_gamma   90.00
#
_symmetry.space_group_name_H-M   'P 1'
#
loop_
_entity.id
_entity.type
_entity.pdbx_description
1 polymer ?
#
loop_
_entity_poly.entity_id
_entity_poly.type
_entity_poly.pdbx_seq_one_letter_code
_entity_poly.pdbx_strand_id
1 'polypeptide(L)'
;MLAANAYGKAGGVKSGRGGRALLPGLLLCGGCGCRLVVAYSGHYSLPVYRCERPNQMLGRPRCMTFGAKRVDAAVGHELLRAIEPIAIEAALHAEHRYMEQRSEQRRIVELELQQTRYEASLAERRYAACDPDNRLIAAQLEKSWEATLQRVADCEARLAALDNPDPAPPTPDFTGLAQDLQAAWDAPGVTMRSRQQLVRSLIADIIAHYDAGSREIVLTLHWRGGQHSELRVRKPRAGEHDCRTSEEALAVIRSMATRWSDEDIAATLNRMGLPTGQGKTWTAHRVSSLRRVRGIRAYKSAEKDGEWLTMSEAAAKLGVSN
;
A
#
# COMPACT_ATOMS: atom_id res chain seq x y z
N MET A 1 17.11 11.28 -19.04
CA MET A 1 16.34 10.76 -20.20
C MET A 1 14.88 10.46 -19.79
N LEU A 2 14.00 11.46 -19.77
CA LEU A 2 12.58 11.34 -19.35
C LEU A 2 11.56 11.57 -20.48
N ALA A 3 12.01 11.76 -21.72
CA ALA A 3 11.16 12.22 -22.81
C ALA A 3 10.50 11.12 -23.68
N ALA A 4 10.78 9.84 -23.46
CA ALA A 4 10.24 8.76 -24.31
C ALA A 4 8.83 8.27 -23.93
N ASN A 5 8.19 8.85 -22.92
CA ASN A 5 6.97 8.30 -22.28
C ASN A 5 5.62 8.77 -22.87
N ALA A 6 5.61 9.55 -23.96
CA ALA A 6 4.38 10.13 -24.49
C ALA A 6 3.73 9.35 -25.65
N TYR A 7 4.45 8.48 -26.36
CA TYR A 7 3.92 7.77 -27.53
C TYR A 7 3.65 6.29 -27.25
N GLY A 8 2.39 5.95 -26.98
CA GLY A 8 1.94 4.57 -26.89
C GLY A 8 1.91 3.91 -28.27
N LYS A 9 2.84 2.99 -28.56
CA LYS A 9 2.72 2.07 -29.71
C LYS A 9 1.47 1.19 -29.55
N ALA A 10 0.79 0.89 -30.65
CA ALA A 10 -0.28 -0.11 -30.68
C ALA A 10 0.28 -1.46 -30.18
N GLY A 11 -0.30 -1.99 -29.09
CA GLY A 11 0.20 -3.21 -28.44
C GLY A 11 1.25 -3.00 -27.34
N GLY A 12 1.71 -1.77 -27.11
CA GLY A 12 2.62 -1.42 -26.01
C GLY A 12 1.92 -1.33 -24.64
N VAL A 13 2.71 -1.39 -23.56
CA VAL A 13 2.21 -1.29 -22.19
C VAL A 13 1.74 0.15 -21.91
N LYS A 14 0.43 0.44 -21.98
CA LYS A 14 -0.16 1.78 -21.76
C LYS A 14 0.31 2.38 -20.43
N SER A 15 0.82 3.61 -20.35
CA SER A 15 1.28 4.24 -19.09
C SER A 15 0.23 4.15 -17.97
N GLY A 16 0.65 4.02 -16.70
CA GLY A 16 -0.25 3.89 -15.54
C GLY A 16 -1.16 5.12 -15.40
N ARG A 17 -2.38 5.06 -15.94
CA ARG A 17 -3.33 6.18 -15.98
C ARG A 17 -4.11 6.38 -14.68
N GLY A 18 -3.85 5.58 -13.64
CA GLY A 18 -4.52 5.70 -12.34
C GLY A 18 -5.93 5.08 -12.28
N GLY A 19 -6.30 4.20 -13.22
CA GLY A 19 -7.54 3.42 -13.13
C GLY A 19 -7.57 2.46 -11.93
N ARG A 20 -8.74 1.90 -11.60
CA ARG A 20 -8.93 1.02 -10.42
C ARG A 20 -8.24 -0.36 -10.53
N ALA A 21 -7.82 -0.77 -11.73
CA ALA A 21 -7.11 -2.03 -11.95
C ALA A 21 -5.59 -1.83 -11.78
N LEU A 22 -4.90 -2.79 -11.15
CA LEU A 22 -3.46 -2.74 -10.93
C LEU A 22 -2.63 -3.11 -12.17
N LEU A 23 -3.13 -4.03 -12.99
CA LEU A 23 -2.38 -4.69 -14.07
C LEU A 23 -2.85 -4.34 -15.50
N PRO A 24 -3.40 -3.13 -15.79
CA PRO A 24 -3.87 -2.82 -17.13
C PRO A 24 -2.70 -2.92 -18.10
N GLY A 25 -2.83 -3.76 -19.13
CA GLY A 25 -1.83 -3.88 -20.18
C GLY A 25 -0.57 -4.69 -19.84
N LEU A 26 -0.50 -5.35 -18.67
CA LEU A 26 0.57 -6.30 -18.32
C LEU A 26 0.19 -7.76 -18.57
N LEU A 27 -1.11 -8.07 -18.57
CA LEU A 27 -1.61 -9.44 -18.68
C LEU A 27 -1.69 -9.92 -20.14
N LEU A 28 -1.11 -11.07 -20.44
CA LEU A 28 -1.18 -11.80 -21.69
C LEU A 28 -1.96 -13.11 -21.49
N CYS A 29 -2.76 -13.52 -22.47
CA CYS A 29 -3.49 -14.78 -22.41
C CYS A 29 -2.54 -15.93 -22.81
N GLY A 30 -2.33 -16.90 -21.91
CA GLY A 30 -1.51 -18.08 -22.20
C GLY A 30 -2.11 -19.00 -23.27
N GLY A 31 -3.42 -18.90 -23.56
CA GLY A 31 -4.07 -19.70 -24.59
C GLY A 31 -3.98 -19.12 -26.01
N CYS A 32 -4.07 -17.79 -26.17
CA CYS A 32 -4.12 -17.14 -27.49
C CYS A 32 -3.05 -16.07 -27.70
N GLY A 33 -2.15 -15.86 -26.74
CA GLY A 33 -1.08 -14.84 -26.77
C GLY A 33 -1.58 -13.38 -26.72
N CYS A 34 -2.88 -13.15 -26.77
CA CYS A 34 -3.41 -11.78 -26.83
C CYS A 34 -3.41 -11.12 -25.45
N ARG A 35 -3.11 -9.82 -25.43
CA ARG A 35 -3.16 -9.00 -24.22
C ARG A 35 -4.59 -8.89 -23.71
N LEU A 36 -4.78 -9.09 -22.41
CA LEU A 36 -6.06 -8.90 -21.75
C LEU A 36 -6.37 -7.41 -21.65
N VAL A 37 -7.65 -7.08 -21.80
CA VAL A 37 -8.16 -5.72 -21.62
C VAL A 37 -8.85 -5.61 -20.27
N VAL A 38 -8.83 -4.40 -19.69
CA VAL A 38 -9.64 -4.08 -18.52
C VAL A 38 -11.00 -3.61 -19.01
N ALA A 39 -12.03 -4.32 -18.59
CA ALA A 39 -13.41 -3.87 -18.68
C ALA A 39 -13.93 -3.57 -17.28
N TYR A 40 -14.92 -2.70 -17.18
CA TYR A 40 -15.63 -2.46 -15.94
C TYR A 40 -17.02 -3.07 -16.02
N SER A 41 -17.45 -3.74 -14.96
CA SER A 41 -18.73 -4.46 -14.97
C SER A 41 -19.44 -4.45 -13.62
N GLY A 42 -20.75 -4.67 -13.67
CA GLY A 42 -21.64 -4.63 -12.51
C GLY A 42 -21.99 -3.21 -12.07
N HIS A 43 -22.88 -3.12 -11.09
CA HIS A 43 -23.41 -1.85 -10.58
C HIS A 43 -22.32 -0.91 -10.04
N TYR A 44 -21.26 -1.46 -9.43
CA TYR A 44 -20.16 -0.68 -8.86
C TYR A 44 -19.00 -0.43 -9.84
N SER A 45 -19.16 -0.78 -11.12
CA SER A 45 -18.14 -0.62 -12.16
C SER A 45 -16.79 -1.20 -11.69
N LEU A 46 -16.80 -2.48 -11.32
CA LEU A 46 -15.60 -3.16 -10.82
C LEU A 46 -14.72 -3.61 -11.98
N PRO A 47 -13.39 -3.48 -11.88
CA PRO A 47 -12.47 -3.91 -12.91
C PRO A 47 -12.45 -5.43 -13.09
N VAL A 48 -12.47 -5.86 -14.35
CA VAL A 48 -12.43 -7.25 -14.80
C VAL A 48 -11.46 -7.37 -15.96
N TYR A 49 -10.60 -8.37 -15.93
CA TYR A 49 -9.69 -8.70 -17.03
C TYR A 49 -10.37 -9.66 -18.00
N ARG A 50 -10.30 -9.33 -19.31
CA ARG A 50 -10.96 -10.10 -20.37
C ARG A 50 -10.01 -10.36 -21.53
N CYS A 51 -10.00 -11.60 -22.01
CA CYS A 51 -9.40 -11.94 -23.29
C CYS A 51 -10.40 -11.64 -24.41
N GLU A 52 -10.36 -10.41 -24.93
CA GLU A 52 -11.40 -9.85 -25.80
C GLU A 52 -11.13 -10.06 -27.30
N ARG A 53 -9.85 -10.09 -27.71
CA ARG A 53 -9.46 -10.03 -29.13
C ARG A 53 -9.99 -11.19 -29.99
N PRO A 54 -9.89 -12.48 -29.59
CA PRO A 54 -10.47 -13.57 -30.39
C PRO A 54 -11.99 -13.47 -30.54
N ASN A 55 -12.67 -12.94 -29.53
CA ASN A 55 -14.12 -12.75 -29.56
C ASN A 55 -14.53 -11.62 -30.51
N GLN A 56 -13.84 -10.48 -30.45
CA GLN A 56 -14.12 -9.33 -31.32
C GLN A 56 -13.77 -9.59 -32.79
N MET A 57 -12.64 -10.26 -33.06
CA MET A 57 -12.16 -10.45 -34.43
C MET A 57 -12.79 -11.66 -35.13
N LEU A 58 -13.09 -12.74 -34.38
CA LEU A 58 -13.44 -14.04 -34.96
C LEU A 58 -14.78 -14.60 -34.43
N GLY A 59 -15.50 -13.86 -33.59
CA GLY A 59 -16.75 -14.34 -32.98
C GLY A 59 -16.59 -15.53 -32.03
N ARG A 60 -15.35 -15.90 -31.67
CA ARG A 60 -15.06 -17.07 -30.82
C ARG A 60 -15.42 -16.81 -29.36
N PRO A 61 -15.68 -17.85 -28.55
CA PRO A 61 -15.80 -17.69 -27.11
C PRO A 61 -14.52 -17.08 -26.54
N ARG A 62 -14.68 -16.26 -25.49
CA ARG A 62 -13.55 -15.65 -24.77
C ARG A 62 -12.72 -16.75 -24.13
N CYS A 63 -11.39 -16.68 -24.27
CA CYS A 63 -10.50 -17.64 -23.60
C CYS A 63 -10.66 -17.60 -22.08
N MET A 64 -10.78 -16.41 -21.50
CA MET A 64 -10.98 -16.22 -20.07
C MET A 64 -11.55 -14.84 -19.74
N THR A 65 -12.18 -14.77 -18.58
CA THR A 65 -12.66 -13.54 -17.93
C THR A 65 -12.61 -13.75 -16.42
N PHE A 66 -12.03 -12.81 -15.68
CA PHE A 66 -11.93 -12.87 -14.22
C PHE A 66 -11.82 -11.48 -13.59
N GLY A 67 -12.32 -11.34 -12.36
CA GLY A 67 -12.32 -10.07 -11.63
C GLY A 67 -10.91 -9.67 -11.20
N ALA A 68 -10.61 -8.37 -11.24
CA ALA A 68 -9.28 -7.87 -10.95
C ALA A 68 -8.93 -7.95 -9.46
N LYS A 69 -9.89 -7.75 -8.54
CA LYS A 69 -9.65 -7.61 -7.09
C LYS A 69 -8.70 -8.68 -6.49
N ARG A 70 -8.98 -9.97 -6.71
CA ARG A 70 -8.15 -11.05 -6.12
C ARG A 70 -6.80 -11.19 -6.81
N VAL A 71 -6.77 -10.99 -8.13
CA VAL A 71 -5.54 -11.08 -8.93
C VAL A 71 -4.60 -9.92 -8.62
N ASP A 72 -5.13 -8.70 -8.58
CA ASP A 72 -4.39 -7.49 -8.22
C ASP A 72 -3.81 -7.60 -6.81
N ALA A 73 -4.61 -8.11 -5.85
CA ALA A 73 -4.13 -8.35 -4.49
C ALA A 73 -3.01 -9.40 -4.47
N ALA A 74 -3.19 -10.56 -5.13
CA ALA A 74 -2.18 -11.61 -5.15
C ALA A 74 -0.86 -11.15 -5.78
N VAL A 75 -0.93 -10.42 -6.90
CA VAL A 75 0.27 -9.86 -7.55
C VAL A 75 0.91 -8.77 -6.70
N GLY A 76 0.12 -7.94 -6.01
CA GLY A 76 0.63 -6.94 -5.07
C GLY A 76 1.41 -7.59 -3.92
N HIS A 77 0.89 -8.64 -3.30
CA HIS A 77 1.58 -9.35 -2.23
C HIS A 77 2.88 -10.01 -2.73
N GLU A 78 2.83 -10.68 -3.88
CA GLU A 78 4.04 -11.30 -4.46
C GLU A 78 5.10 -10.25 -4.82
N LEU A 79 4.69 -9.08 -5.29
CA LEU A 79 5.58 -7.95 -5.53
C LEU A 79 6.29 -7.49 -4.27
N LEU A 80 5.57 -7.29 -3.17
CA LEU A 80 6.18 -6.86 -1.92
C LEU A 80 7.11 -7.93 -1.34
N ARG A 81 6.69 -9.20 -1.38
CA ARG A 81 7.51 -10.36 -0.97
C ARG A 81 8.81 -10.46 -1.78
N ALA A 82 8.75 -10.21 -3.09
CA ALA A 82 9.93 -10.29 -3.96
C ALA A 82 10.91 -9.13 -3.73
N ILE A 83 10.43 -7.95 -3.33
CA ILE A 83 11.27 -6.76 -3.11
C ILE A 83 11.82 -6.72 -1.69
N GLU A 84 11.13 -7.31 -0.71
CA GLU A 84 11.53 -7.29 0.71
C GLU A 84 13.04 -7.43 0.94
N PRO A 85 13.76 -8.46 0.41
CA PRO A 85 15.20 -8.58 0.63
C PRO A 85 16.01 -7.43 0.00
N ILE A 86 15.61 -6.94 -1.17
CA ILE A 86 16.27 -5.81 -1.85
C ILE A 86 15.99 -4.50 -1.13
N ALA A 87 14.82 -4.34 -0.53
CA ALA A 87 14.47 -3.16 0.25
C ALA A 87 15.36 -3.03 1.50
N ILE A 88 15.70 -4.15 2.15
CA ILE A 88 16.64 -4.18 3.27
C ILE A 88 18.03 -3.74 2.80
N GLU A 89 18.56 -4.35 1.74
CA GLU A 89 19.88 -3.98 1.20
C GLU A 89 19.93 -2.51 0.76
N ALA A 90 18.88 -2.01 0.12
CA ALA A 90 18.80 -0.62 -0.32
C ALA A 90 18.75 0.35 0.88
N ALA A 91 18.04 -0.01 1.95
CA ALA A 91 17.97 0.79 3.15
C ALA A 91 19.31 0.83 3.90
N LEU A 92 19.98 -0.32 4.05
CA LEU A 92 21.34 -0.40 4.61
C LEU A 92 22.35 0.42 3.78
N HIS A 93 22.28 0.33 2.46
CA HIS A 93 23.15 1.11 1.59
C HIS A 93 22.85 2.62 1.67
N ALA A 94 21.58 3.02 1.83
CA ALA A 94 21.21 4.42 2.04
C ALA A 94 21.74 4.94 3.39
N GLU A 95 21.68 4.15 4.45
CA GLU A 95 22.28 4.48 5.74
C GLU A 95 23.80 4.62 5.63
N HIS A 96 24.47 3.68 4.96
CA HIS A 96 25.92 3.74 4.73
C HIS A 96 26.31 5.02 3.97
N ARG A 97 25.60 5.34 2.89
CA ARG A 97 25.80 6.58 2.10
C ARG A 97 25.60 7.83 2.95
N TYR A 98 24.61 7.84 3.82
CA TYR A 98 24.35 8.95 4.73
C TYR A 98 25.51 9.13 5.72
N MET A 99 26.00 8.04 6.31
CA MET A 99 27.15 8.07 7.23
C MET A 99 28.43 8.51 6.52
N GLU A 100 28.68 8.03 5.31
CA GLU A 100 29.81 8.47 4.48
C GLU A 100 29.74 9.98 4.19
N GLN A 101 28.59 10.48 3.74
CA GLN A 101 28.39 11.91 3.47
C GLN A 101 28.62 12.76 4.73
N ARG A 102 28.15 12.30 5.88
CA ARG A 102 28.37 12.99 7.16
C ARG A 102 29.85 13.00 7.55
N SER A 103 30.55 11.88 7.36
CA SER A 103 31.99 11.79 7.63
C SER A 103 32.81 12.70 6.72
N GLU A 104 32.43 12.81 5.45
CA GLU A 104 33.10 13.67 4.47
C GLU A 104 32.86 15.15 4.77
N GLN A 105 31.62 15.54 5.11
CA GLN A 105 31.31 16.91 5.54
C GLN A 105 32.15 17.31 6.76
N ARG A 106 32.26 16.41 7.75
CA ARG A 106 33.11 16.62 8.93
C ARG A 106 34.58 16.78 8.53
N ARG A 107 35.09 15.89 7.69
CA ARG A 107 36.49 15.92 7.21
C ARG A 107 36.83 17.23 6.50
N ILE A 108 35.92 17.76 5.68
CA ILE A 108 36.10 19.04 4.99
C ILE A 108 36.26 20.17 6.01
N VAL A 109 35.39 20.23 7.03
CA VAL A 109 35.46 21.27 8.08
C VAL A 109 36.71 21.12 8.94
N GLU A 110 37.11 19.88 9.27
CA GLU A 110 38.35 19.61 10.01
C GLU A 110 39.60 20.07 9.24
N LEU A 111 39.65 19.84 7.92
CA LEU A 111 40.74 20.31 7.06
C LEU A 111 40.76 21.84 6.95
N GLU A 112 39.59 22.48 6.84
CA GLU A 112 39.47 23.94 6.84
C GLU A 112 39.94 24.55 8.18
N LEU A 113 39.63 23.90 9.29
CA LEU A 113 40.11 24.28 10.62
C LEU A 113 41.64 24.15 10.74
N GLN A 114 42.23 23.07 10.20
CA GLN A 114 43.68 22.90 10.18
C GLN A 114 44.38 24.01 9.38
N GLN A 115 43.83 24.36 8.22
CA GLN A 115 44.37 25.43 7.37
C GLN A 115 44.28 26.79 8.07
N THR A 116 43.12 27.14 8.62
CA THR A 116 42.90 28.43 9.30
C THR A 116 43.75 28.56 10.57
N ARG A 117 43.94 27.48 11.34
CA ARG A 117 44.87 27.46 12.49
C ARG A 117 46.31 27.72 12.06
N TYR A 118 46.76 27.11 10.97
CA TYR A 118 48.09 27.36 10.42
C TYR A 118 48.27 28.81 9.98
N GLU A 119 47.27 29.38 9.29
CA GLU A 119 47.27 30.79 8.88
C GLU A 119 47.34 31.74 10.08
N ALA A 120 46.58 31.46 11.14
CA ALA A 120 46.60 32.23 12.38
C ALA A 120 47.99 32.20 13.06
N SER A 121 48.61 31.01 13.18
CA SER A 121 49.97 30.87 13.70
C SER A 121 51.04 31.55 12.83
N LEU A 122 50.80 31.67 11.51
CA LEU A 122 51.69 32.41 10.62
C LEU A 122 51.52 33.93 10.79
N ALA A 123 50.28 34.42 10.91
CA ALA A 123 49.98 35.82 11.14
C ALA A 123 50.55 36.31 12.48
N GLU A 124 50.42 35.51 13.53
CA GLU A 124 51.02 35.75 14.85
C GLU A 124 52.55 35.94 14.75
N ARG A 125 53.25 35.00 14.10
CA ARG A 125 54.71 35.08 13.92
C ARG A 125 55.13 36.31 13.11
N ARG A 126 54.34 36.72 12.11
CA ARG A 126 54.59 37.94 11.33
C ARG A 126 54.43 39.21 12.16
N TYR A 127 53.38 39.26 12.99
CA TYR A 127 53.16 40.37 13.91
C TYR A 127 54.29 40.46 14.95
N ALA A 128 54.66 39.34 15.58
CA ALA A 128 55.72 39.29 16.59
C ALA A 128 57.12 39.68 16.05
N ALA A 129 57.36 39.49 14.76
CA ALA A 129 58.62 39.87 14.11
C ALA A 129 58.64 41.33 13.60
N CYS A 130 57.54 42.08 13.70
CA CYS A 130 57.47 43.46 13.25
C CYS A 130 58.21 44.41 14.19
N ASP A 131 59.00 45.32 13.63
CA ASP A 131 59.64 46.40 14.38
C ASP A 131 58.58 47.38 14.93
N PRO A 132 58.58 47.68 16.25
CA PRO A 132 57.65 48.64 16.86
C PRO A 132 57.65 50.04 16.23
N ASP A 133 58.76 50.48 15.63
CA ASP A 133 58.86 51.80 14.99
C ASP A 133 58.01 51.88 13.71
N ASN A 134 57.66 50.74 13.11
CA ASN A 134 56.79 50.64 11.93
C ASN A 134 55.31 50.55 12.30
N ARG A 135 54.82 51.55 13.06
CA ARG A 135 53.47 51.57 13.67
C ARG A 135 52.31 51.25 12.70
N LEU A 136 52.36 51.73 11.46
CA LEU A 136 51.31 51.47 10.47
C LEU A 136 51.30 50.00 9.99
N ILE A 137 52.48 49.39 9.88
CA ILE A 137 52.63 47.99 9.48
C ILE A 137 52.17 47.07 10.63
N ALA A 138 52.54 47.40 11.86
CA ALA A 138 52.10 46.68 13.05
C ALA A 138 50.58 46.65 13.19
N ALA A 139 49.91 47.80 13.03
CA ALA A 139 48.44 47.89 13.08
C ALA A 139 47.74 47.07 11.97
N GLN A 140 48.32 47.02 10.77
CA GLN A 140 47.78 46.22 9.67
C GLN A 140 47.99 44.72 9.90
N LEU A 141 49.13 44.31 10.47
CA LEU A 141 49.41 42.92 10.82
C LEU A 141 48.52 42.43 11.97
N GLU A 142 48.31 43.26 13.00
CA GLU A 142 47.37 43.01 14.09
C GLU A 142 45.96 42.75 13.56
N LYS A 143 45.43 43.65 12.73
CA LYS A 143 44.11 43.48 12.11
C LYS A 143 44.03 42.19 11.26
N SER A 144 45.12 41.84 10.57
CA SER A 144 45.18 40.60 9.80
C SER A 144 45.18 39.35 10.69
N TRP A 145 45.84 39.41 11.85
CA TRP A 145 45.88 38.33 12.82
C TRP A 145 44.51 38.15 13.50
N GLU A 146 43.88 39.24 13.94
CA GLU A 146 42.50 39.22 14.47
C GLU A 146 41.52 38.59 13.48
N ALA A 147 41.61 38.94 12.18
CA ALA A 147 40.77 38.35 11.15
C ALA A 147 41.00 36.83 10.99
N THR A 148 42.25 36.36 11.10
CA THR A 148 42.54 34.91 11.08
C THR A 148 42.05 34.19 12.33
N LEU A 149 42.12 34.81 13.51
CA LEU A 149 41.57 34.25 14.75
C LEU A 149 40.04 34.15 14.70
N GLN A 150 39.35 35.15 14.16
CA GLN A 150 37.91 35.08 13.95
C GLN A 150 37.53 33.92 13.03
N ARG A 151 38.28 33.71 11.94
CA ARG A 151 38.08 32.56 11.04
C ARG A 151 38.25 31.21 11.72
N VAL A 152 39.22 31.09 12.64
CA VAL A 152 39.41 29.88 13.45
C VAL A 152 38.17 29.65 14.34
N ALA A 153 37.71 30.69 15.04
CA ALA A 153 36.52 30.60 15.89
C ALA A 153 35.26 30.20 15.09
N ASP A 154 35.08 30.76 13.88
CA ASP A 154 33.97 30.42 12.99
C ASP A 154 34.03 28.94 12.53
N CYS A 155 35.23 28.43 12.23
CA CYS A 155 35.43 27.02 11.85
C CYS A 155 35.19 26.07 13.03
N GLU A 156 35.64 26.43 14.24
CA GLU A 156 35.39 25.65 15.45
C GLU A 156 33.89 25.60 15.80
N ALA A 157 33.17 26.72 15.65
CA ALA A 157 31.72 26.76 15.82
C ALA A 157 30.99 25.87 14.82
N ARG A 158 31.43 25.87 13.54
CA ARG A 158 30.89 24.97 12.50
C ARG A 158 31.14 23.50 12.82
N LEU A 159 32.31 23.14 13.33
CA LEU A 159 32.63 21.77 13.73
C LEU A 159 31.77 21.33 14.94
N ALA A 160 31.62 22.18 15.94
CA ALA A 160 30.79 21.91 17.12
C ALA A 160 29.31 21.72 16.76
N ALA A 161 28.80 22.45 15.76
CA ALA A 161 27.45 22.27 15.25
C ALA A 161 27.24 20.92 14.55
N LEU A 162 28.28 20.32 13.96
CA LEU A 162 28.22 18.99 13.35
C LEU A 162 28.26 17.85 14.38
N ASP A 163 28.90 18.09 15.54
CA ASP A 163 28.98 17.13 16.64
C ASP A 163 27.70 17.10 17.49
N ASN A 164 26.93 18.19 17.53
CA ASN A 164 25.61 18.28 18.20
C ASN A 164 24.46 18.47 17.18
N PRO A 165 24.15 17.46 16.34
CA PRO A 165 22.93 17.52 15.56
C PRO A 165 21.69 17.44 16.49
N ASP A 166 20.55 17.93 16.00
CA ASP A 166 19.23 17.57 16.52
C ASP A 166 19.15 16.04 16.73
N PRO A 167 18.40 15.53 17.72
CA PRO A 167 18.35 14.10 18.00
C PRO A 167 17.98 13.37 16.71
N ALA A 168 18.94 12.56 16.22
CA ALA A 168 18.74 11.80 15.01
C ALA A 168 17.49 10.93 15.18
N PRO A 169 16.64 10.79 14.14
CA PRO A 169 15.61 9.77 14.19
C PRO A 169 16.27 8.43 14.52
N PRO A 170 15.62 7.59 15.34
CA PRO A 170 16.19 6.30 15.73
C PRO A 170 16.62 5.53 14.49
N THR A 171 17.74 4.80 14.61
CA THR A 171 18.19 3.88 13.57
C THR A 171 17.01 3.02 13.13
N PRO A 172 16.64 3.03 11.85
CA PRO A 172 15.46 2.31 11.40
C PRO A 172 15.67 0.82 11.66
N ASP A 173 14.83 0.27 12.52
CA ASP A 173 14.79 -1.16 12.75
C ASP A 173 14.08 -1.80 11.55
N PHE A 174 14.81 -2.63 10.81
CA PHE A 174 14.26 -3.33 9.65
C PHE A 174 13.56 -4.65 10.04
N THR A 175 13.50 -5.01 11.33
CA THR A 175 12.72 -6.15 11.83
C THR A 175 11.22 -5.84 11.77
N GLY A 176 10.67 -5.94 10.57
CA GLY A 176 9.29 -5.53 10.27
C GLY A 176 9.10 -4.93 8.87
N LEU A 177 10.16 -4.84 8.06
CA LEU A 177 10.10 -4.16 6.77
C LEU A 177 9.01 -4.70 5.83
N ALA A 178 8.71 -6.00 5.83
CA ALA A 178 7.57 -6.54 5.10
C ALA A 178 6.23 -5.90 5.52
N GLN A 179 6.02 -5.72 6.82
CA GLN A 179 4.82 -5.10 7.37
C GLN A 179 4.79 -3.61 7.05
N ASP A 180 5.94 -2.93 7.11
CA ASP A 180 6.07 -1.52 6.71
C ASP A 180 5.84 -1.32 5.22
N LEU A 181 6.31 -2.24 4.37
CA LEU A 181 6.08 -2.23 2.93
C LEU A 181 4.60 -2.45 2.60
N GLN A 182 3.94 -3.38 3.30
CA GLN A 182 2.49 -3.58 3.15
C GLN A 182 1.71 -2.36 3.64
N ALA A 183 2.08 -1.80 4.79
CA ALA A 183 1.45 -0.59 5.34
C ALA A 183 1.63 0.61 4.41
N ALA A 184 2.83 0.80 3.86
CA ALA A 184 3.13 1.83 2.86
C ALA A 184 2.34 1.58 1.57
N TRP A 185 2.26 0.34 1.10
CA TRP A 185 1.49 -0.03 -0.08
C TRP A 185 -0.01 0.27 0.09
N ASP A 186 -0.57 0.07 1.28
CA ASP A 186 -1.98 0.30 1.58
C ASP A 186 -2.28 1.73 2.10
N ALA A 187 -1.25 2.55 2.31
CA ALA A 187 -1.40 3.91 2.84
C ALA A 187 -2.30 4.78 1.96
N PRO A 188 -3.15 5.65 2.56
CA PRO A 188 -4.12 6.46 1.82
C PRO A 188 -3.46 7.47 0.85
N GLY A 189 -2.21 7.87 1.12
CA GLY A 189 -1.43 8.75 0.23
C GLY A 189 -0.87 8.04 -1.01
N VAL A 190 -0.82 6.70 -1.03
CA VAL A 190 -0.30 5.95 -2.17
C VAL A 190 -1.41 5.76 -3.21
N THR A 191 -1.27 6.49 -4.32
CA THR A 191 -2.24 6.45 -5.41
C THR A 191 -2.15 5.15 -6.21
N MET A 192 -3.24 4.74 -6.85
CA MET A 192 -3.23 3.62 -7.80
C MET A 192 -2.26 3.84 -8.97
N ARG A 193 -1.99 5.10 -9.34
CA ARG A 193 -0.99 5.44 -10.34
C ARG A 193 0.41 5.05 -9.87
N SER A 194 0.77 5.37 -8.62
CA SER A 194 2.06 5.00 -8.02
C SER A 194 2.21 3.48 -7.97
N ARG A 195 1.16 2.76 -7.52
CA ARG A 195 1.15 1.28 -7.50
C ARG A 195 1.37 0.69 -8.90
N GLN A 196 0.64 1.20 -9.91
CA GLN A 196 0.82 0.77 -11.31
C GLN A 196 2.25 1.04 -11.82
N GLN A 197 2.83 2.19 -11.50
CA GLN A 197 4.20 2.52 -11.90
C GLN A 197 5.22 1.56 -11.30
N LEU A 198 5.10 1.25 -10.00
CA LEU A 198 5.99 0.32 -9.31
C LEU A 198 5.90 -1.10 -9.89
N VAL A 199 4.68 -1.60 -10.13
CA VAL A 199 4.49 -2.91 -10.75
C VAL A 199 5.21 -2.98 -12.11
N ARG A 200 5.16 -1.90 -12.90
CA ARG A 200 5.74 -1.86 -14.24
C ARG A 200 7.24 -1.70 -14.28
N SER A 201 7.83 -1.12 -13.23
CA SER A 201 9.28 -1.03 -13.10
C SER A 201 9.91 -2.37 -12.73
N LEU A 202 9.11 -3.33 -12.24
CA LEU A 202 9.62 -4.62 -11.75
C LEU A 202 9.15 -5.80 -12.58
N ILE A 203 7.93 -5.76 -13.10
CA ILE A 203 7.32 -6.81 -13.91
C ILE A 203 7.31 -6.40 -15.38
N ALA A 204 7.83 -7.27 -16.24
CA ALA A 204 7.86 -7.08 -17.68
C ALA A 204 6.48 -7.36 -18.30
N ASP A 205 5.94 -8.55 -18.04
CA ASP A 205 4.59 -8.97 -18.38
C ASP A 205 4.15 -10.14 -17.48
N ILE A 206 2.87 -10.50 -17.58
CA ILE A 206 2.27 -11.58 -16.80
C ILE A 206 1.47 -12.47 -17.76
N ILE A 207 1.80 -13.75 -17.84
CA ILE A 207 1.00 -14.73 -18.58
C ILE A 207 -0.11 -15.26 -17.67
N ALA A 208 -1.36 -15.10 -18.08
CA ALA A 208 -2.53 -15.63 -17.39
C ALA A 208 -3.09 -16.85 -18.13
N HIS A 209 -3.25 -17.95 -17.40
CA HIS A 209 -3.92 -19.17 -17.83
C HIS A 209 -5.11 -19.47 -16.92
N TYR A 210 -6.18 -20.02 -17.46
CA TYR A 210 -7.32 -20.47 -16.65
C TYR A 210 -7.33 -21.99 -16.62
N ASP A 211 -7.07 -22.56 -15.44
CA ASP A 211 -7.22 -23.99 -15.21
C ASP A 211 -8.68 -24.28 -14.81
N ALA A 212 -9.40 -24.96 -15.70
CA ALA A 212 -10.79 -25.32 -15.49
C ALA A 212 -10.98 -26.41 -14.43
N GLY A 213 -9.98 -27.29 -14.22
CA GLY A 213 -10.06 -28.40 -13.27
C GLY A 213 -10.00 -27.92 -11.83
N SER A 214 -9.00 -27.09 -11.51
CA SER A 214 -8.85 -26.47 -10.18
C SER A 214 -9.72 -25.22 -10.00
N ARG A 215 -10.21 -24.62 -11.10
CA ARG A 215 -10.89 -23.31 -11.13
C ARG A 215 -9.98 -22.18 -10.65
N GLU A 216 -8.74 -22.20 -11.09
CA GLU A 216 -7.73 -21.20 -10.73
C GLU A 216 -7.29 -20.40 -11.95
N ILE A 217 -7.01 -19.12 -11.72
CA ILE A 217 -6.20 -18.32 -12.63
C ILE A 217 -4.75 -18.56 -12.24
N VAL A 218 -4.00 -19.23 -13.09
CA VAL A 218 -2.55 -19.39 -12.97
C VAL A 218 -1.90 -18.20 -13.64
N LEU A 219 -1.03 -17.50 -12.91
CA LEU A 219 -0.32 -16.31 -13.35
C LEU A 219 1.17 -16.59 -13.30
N THR A 220 1.84 -16.52 -14.44
CA THR A 220 3.30 -16.54 -14.51
C THR A 220 3.79 -15.11 -14.65
N LEU A 221 4.43 -14.60 -13.61
CA LEU A 221 4.99 -13.25 -13.56
C LEU A 221 6.39 -13.30 -14.12
N HIS A 222 6.66 -12.49 -15.13
CA HIS A 222 8.01 -12.32 -15.65
C HIS A 222 8.64 -11.05 -15.07
N TRP A 223 9.61 -11.24 -14.18
CA TRP A 223 10.36 -10.14 -13.59
C TRP A 223 11.32 -9.56 -14.62
N ARG A 224 11.56 -8.25 -14.57
CA ARG A 224 12.56 -7.60 -15.44
C ARG A 224 13.99 -8.10 -15.19
N GLY A 225 14.24 -8.75 -14.05
CA GLY A 225 15.49 -9.43 -13.73
C GLY A 225 15.62 -10.84 -14.33
N GLY A 226 14.69 -11.28 -15.19
CA GLY A 226 14.73 -12.59 -15.85
C GLY A 226 14.25 -13.77 -14.99
N GLN A 227 13.97 -13.54 -13.71
CA GLN A 227 13.32 -14.53 -12.84
C GLN A 227 11.83 -14.62 -13.16
N HIS A 228 11.21 -15.76 -12.83
CA HIS A 228 9.77 -15.97 -12.96
C HIS A 228 9.14 -16.47 -11.65
N SER A 229 7.95 -15.96 -11.32
CA SER A 229 7.13 -16.47 -10.21
C SER A 229 5.80 -17.02 -10.75
N GLU A 230 5.30 -18.11 -10.18
CA GLU A 230 3.94 -18.60 -10.45
C GLU A 230 3.01 -18.28 -9.27
N LEU A 231 1.83 -17.73 -9.56
CA LEU A 231 0.76 -17.49 -8.60
C LEU A 231 -0.51 -18.19 -9.06
N ARG A 232 -1.25 -18.74 -8.09
CA ARG A 232 -2.54 -19.39 -8.35
C ARG A 232 -3.64 -18.69 -7.57
N VAL A 233 -4.65 -18.22 -8.29
CA VAL A 233 -5.75 -17.44 -7.71
C VAL A 233 -7.08 -18.10 -8.03
N ARG A 234 -7.80 -18.57 -7.00
CA ARG A 234 -9.12 -19.17 -7.15
C ARG A 234 -10.11 -18.21 -7.82
N LYS A 235 -10.78 -18.70 -8.86
CA LYS A 235 -11.88 -18.03 -9.54
C LYS A 235 -13.22 -18.49 -8.93
N PRO A 236 -14.02 -17.59 -8.33
CA PRO A 236 -15.34 -17.95 -7.80
C PRO A 236 -16.29 -18.41 -8.89
N ARG A 237 -17.29 -19.18 -8.49
CA ARG A 237 -18.44 -19.50 -9.34
C ARG A 237 -19.27 -18.25 -9.61
N ALA A 238 -20.07 -18.28 -10.67
CA ALA A 238 -21.12 -17.30 -10.85
C ALA A 238 -22.02 -17.26 -9.61
N GLY A 239 -22.24 -16.08 -9.04
CA GLY A 239 -23.00 -15.88 -7.80
C GLY A 239 -22.22 -16.09 -6.50
N GLU A 240 -20.99 -16.63 -6.56
CA GLU A 240 -20.14 -16.78 -5.39
C GLU A 240 -19.42 -15.45 -5.08
N HIS A 241 -19.64 -14.90 -3.89
CA HIS A 241 -19.05 -13.65 -3.43
C HIS A 241 -18.46 -13.78 -2.02
N ASP A 242 -17.40 -13.01 -1.73
CA ASP A 242 -16.78 -12.96 -0.39
C ASP A 242 -17.59 -12.10 0.60
N CYS A 243 -18.72 -11.53 0.18
CA CYS A 243 -19.63 -10.79 1.05
C CYS A 243 -20.34 -11.75 2.02
N ARG A 244 -19.60 -12.34 2.95
CA ARG A 244 -20.09 -13.22 4.00
C ARG A 244 -20.22 -12.40 5.28
N THR A 245 -21.34 -12.56 5.96
CA THR A 245 -21.50 -12.03 7.32
C THR A 245 -20.37 -12.58 8.20
N SER A 246 -19.75 -11.74 9.02
CA SER A 246 -18.67 -12.15 9.92
C SER A 246 -19.15 -13.26 10.87
N GLU A 247 -18.23 -14.13 11.29
CA GLU A 247 -18.58 -15.22 12.20
C GLU A 247 -19.07 -14.68 13.55
N GLU A 248 -18.56 -13.53 13.97
CA GLU A 248 -19.01 -12.78 15.15
C GLU A 248 -20.47 -12.32 15.00
N ALA A 249 -20.83 -11.67 13.89
CA ALA A 249 -22.22 -11.28 13.65
C ALA A 249 -23.14 -12.50 13.53
N LEU A 250 -22.68 -13.60 12.94
CA LEU A 250 -23.42 -14.87 12.92
C LEU A 250 -23.58 -15.48 14.32
N ALA A 251 -22.58 -15.36 15.19
CA ALA A 251 -22.66 -15.83 16.58
C ALA A 251 -23.71 -15.05 17.37
N VAL A 252 -23.75 -13.72 17.23
CA VAL A 252 -24.79 -12.85 17.83
C VAL A 252 -26.17 -13.22 17.30
N ILE A 253 -26.32 -13.41 15.98
CA ILE A 253 -27.60 -13.82 15.39
C ILE A 253 -28.04 -15.18 15.94
N ARG A 254 -27.14 -16.15 16.09
CA ARG A 254 -27.46 -17.48 16.63
C ARG A 254 -27.80 -17.44 18.13
N SER A 255 -27.12 -16.61 18.92
CA SER A 255 -27.37 -16.52 20.36
C SER A 255 -28.68 -15.80 20.69
N MET A 256 -29.07 -14.82 19.87
CA MET A 256 -30.32 -14.08 20.05
C MET A 256 -31.51 -14.71 19.30
N ALA A 257 -31.25 -15.49 18.25
CA ALA A 257 -32.29 -16.24 17.53
C ALA A 257 -33.13 -17.07 18.51
N THR A 258 -34.38 -17.33 18.15
CA THR A 258 -35.40 -18.05 18.95
C THR A 258 -35.95 -17.31 20.17
N ARG A 259 -35.28 -16.28 20.69
CA ARG A 259 -35.70 -15.52 21.88
C ARG A 259 -36.04 -14.04 21.62
N TRP A 260 -35.48 -13.46 20.56
CA TRP A 260 -35.62 -12.04 20.24
C TRP A 260 -36.10 -11.83 18.80
N SER A 261 -36.86 -10.76 18.57
CA SER A 261 -37.35 -10.42 17.23
C SER A 261 -36.21 -10.11 16.26
N ASP A 262 -36.47 -10.24 14.95
CA ASP A 262 -35.46 -9.91 13.94
C ASP A 262 -35.10 -8.40 13.97
N GLU A 263 -36.03 -7.53 14.41
CA GLU A 263 -35.81 -6.11 14.72
C GLU A 263 -34.78 -5.92 15.86
N ASP A 264 -34.94 -6.62 16.98
CA ASP A 264 -34.05 -6.51 18.13
C ASP A 264 -32.64 -7.02 17.81
N ILE A 265 -32.56 -8.11 17.05
CA ILE A 265 -31.29 -8.66 16.58
C ILE A 265 -30.59 -7.64 15.67
N ALA A 266 -31.31 -7.01 14.74
CA ALA A 266 -30.75 -5.98 13.87
C ALA A 266 -30.24 -4.77 14.66
N ALA A 267 -31.00 -4.30 15.65
CA ALA A 267 -30.61 -3.19 16.51
C ALA A 267 -29.33 -3.50 17.31
N THR A 268 -29.22 -4.69 17.89
CA THR A 268 -28.02 -5.12 18.62
C THR A 268 -26.79 -5.17 17.71
N LEU A 269 -26.90 -5.79 16.53
CA LEU A 269 -25.77 -5.86 15.59
C LEU A 269 -25.28 -4.48 15.16
N ASN A 270 -26.21 -3.55 14.87
CA ASN A 270 -25.85 -2.18 14.52
C ASN A 270 -25.18 -1.45 15.70
N ARG A 271 -25.65 -1.65 16.94
CA ARG A 271 -25.07 -1.07 18.15
C ARG A 271 -23.65 -1.59 18.44
N MET A 272 -23.40 -2.85 18.13
CA MET A 272 -22.07 -3.46 18.22
C MET A 272 -21.12 -3.03 17.09
N GLY A 273 -21.59 -2.22 16.13
CA GLY A 273 -20.78 -1.81 14.98
C GLY A 273 -20.46 -2.97 14.03
N LEU A 274 -21.24 -4.05 14.04
CA LEU A 274 -21.03 -5.22 13.19
C LEU A 274 -21.81 -5.09 11.87
N PRO A 275 -21.18 -4.75 10.74
CA PRO A 275 -21.90 -4.59 9.48
C PRO A 275 -22.27 -5.95 8.87
N THR A 276 -23.23 -5.95 7.95
CA THR A 276 -23.49 -7.11 7.09
C THR A 276 -22.26 -7.46 6.23
N GLY A 277 -22.22 -8.66 5.65
CA GLY A 277 -21.15 -9.05 4.71
C GLY A 277 -20.97 -8.12 3.50
N GLN A 278 -21.95 -7.24 3.22
CA GLN A 278 -21.87 -6.21 2.18
C GLN A 278 -21.55 -4.80 2.72
N GLY A 279 -21.19 -4.65 4.00
CA GLY A 279 -20.91 -3.36 4.62
C GLY A 279 -22.16 -2.50 4.91
N LYS A 280 -23.36 -3.08 4.81
CA LYS A 280 -24.64 -2.38 5.06
C LYS A 280 -25.09 -2.54 6.50
N THR A 281 -25.92 -1.62 6.96
CA THR A 281 -26.65 -1.70 8.24
C THR A 281 -27.63 -2.88 8.25
N TRP A 282 -27.86 -3.45 9.43
CA TRP A 282 -28.84 -4.49 9.64
C TRP A 282 -30.25 -3.92 9.69
N THR A 283 -31.19 -4.64 9.07
CA THR A 283 -32.64 -4.46 9.20
C THR A 283 -33.25 -5.81 9.52
N ALA A 284 -34.46 -5.83 10.10
CA ALA A 284 -35.17 -7.07 10.41
C ALA A 284 -35.25 -8.00 9.19
N HIS A 285 -35.58 -7.45 8.02
CA HIS A 285 -35.59 -8.20 6.76
C HIS A 285 -34.23 -8.85 6.41
N ARG A 286 -33.11 -8.14 6.61
CA ARG A 286 -31.76 -8.69 6.34
C ARG A 286 -31.37 -9.79 7.32
N VAL A 287 -31.75 -9.64 8.59
CA VAL A 287 -31.58 -10.67 9.62
C VAL A 287 -32.41 -11.92 9.27
N SER A 288 -33.69 -11.73 8.96
CA SER A 288 -34.63 -12.80 8.57
C SER A 288 -34.14 -13.57 7.33
N SER A 289 -33.73 -12.85 6.29
CA SER A 289 -33.20 -13.44 5.06
C SER A 289 -31.93 -14.27 5.32
N LEU A 290 -30.99 -13.74 6.09
CA LEU A 290 -29.77 -14.46 6.46
C LEU A 290 -30.08 -15.73 7.26
N ARG A 291 -30.97 -15.62 8.26
CA ARG A 291 -31.39 -16.74 9.10
C ARG A 291 -32.00 -17.86 8.26
N ARG A 292 -32.89 -17.54 7.32
CA ARG A 292 -33.49 -18.53 6.39
C ARG A 292 -32.42 -19.25 5.56
N VAL A 293 -31.50 -18.50 4.96
CA VAL A 293 -30.38 -19.07 4.17
C VAL A 293 -29.47 -19.96 5.02
N ARG A 294 -29.35 -19.68 6.31
CA ARG A 294 -28.48 -20.41 7.25
C ARG A 294 -29.22 -21.43 8.13
N GLY A 295 -30.52 -21.64 7.92
CA GLY A 295 -31.33 -22.59 8.69
C GLY A 295 -31.46 -22.24 10.19
N ILE A 296 -31.39 -20.96 10.56
CA ILE A 296 -31.52 -20.50 11.96
C ILE A 296 -33.00 -20.25 12.27
N ARG A 297 -33.59 -20.95 13.26
CA ARG A 297 -35.02 -20.83 13.64
C ARG A 297 -35.39 -19.47 14.21
N ALA A 298 -36.59 -18.98 13.91
CA ALA A 298 -37.04 -17.64 14.30
C ALA A 298 -37.45 -17.56 15.75
N TYR A 299 -37.61 -16.32 16.23
CA TYR A 299 -38.36 -16.09 17.44
C TYR A 299 -39.75 -16.71 17.32
N LYS A 300 -40.23 -17.33 18.40
CA LYS A 300 -41.42 -18.18 18.38
C LYS A 300 -42.68 -17.49 17.83
N SER A 301 -42.83 -16.17 17.99
CA SER A 301 -43.97 -15.42 17.44
C SER A 301 -43.81 -15.02 15.96
N ALA A 302 -42.63 -15.22 15.37
CA ALA A 302 -42.35 -14.93 13.96
C ALA A 302 -42.54 -16.16 13.05
N GLU A 303 -42.57 -17.36 13.62
CA GLU A 303 -42.99 -18.59 12.93
C GLU A 303 -44.52 -18.73 13.03
N LYS A 304 -45.23 -18.56 11.90
CA LYS A 304 -46.71 -18.57 11.84
C LYS A 304 -47.31 -19.96 11.65
N ASP A 305 -46.52 -21.03 11.79
CA ASP A 305 -46.90 -22.41 11.46
C ASP A 305 -47.73 -23.15 12.53
N GLY A 306 -48.43 -22.42 13.40
CA GLY A 306 -49.76 -22.90 13.84
C GLY A 306 -50.01 -23.29 15.30
N GLU A 307 -49.09 -23.10 16.25
CA GLU A 307 -49.39 -23.39 17.67
C GLU A 307 -49.58 -22.16 18.57
N TRP A 308 -48.92 -21.03 18.28
CA TRP A 308 -48.87 -19.89 19.19
C TRP A 308 -49.22 -18.60 18.47
N LEU A 309 -50.26 -17.91 18.95
CA LEU A 309 -50.76 -16.65 18.40
C LEU A 309 -50.22 -15.49 19.24
N THR A 310 -49.91 -14.35 18.60
CA THR A 310 -49.72 -13.10 19.36
C THR A 310 -51.01 -12.70 20.07
N MET A 311 -50.94 -11.89 21.13
CA MET A 311 -52.13 -11.47 21.90
C MET A 311 -53.21 -10.87 20.98
N SER A 312 -52.80 -10.04 20.02
CA SER A 312 -53.69 -9.46 19.00
C SER A 312 -54.27 -10.50 18.03
N GLU A 313 -53.48 -11.51 17.61
CA GLU A 313 -53.97 -12.58 16.74
C GLU A 313 -54.88 -13.56 17.50
N ALA A 314 -54.61 -13.81 18.79
CA ALA A 314 -55.47 -14.59 19.68
C ALA A 314 -56.78 -13.85 19.94
N ALA A 315 -56.73 -12.54 20.21
CA ALA A 315 -57.89 -11.67 20.36
C ALA A 315 -58.75 -11.66 19.09
N ALA A 316 -58.14 -11.52 17.91
CA ALA A 316 -58.83 -11.62 16.62
C ALA A 316 -59.45 -13.02 16.38
N LYS A 317 -58.75 -14.10 16.74
CA LYS A 317 -59.26 -15.47 16.58
C LYS A 317 -60.40 -15.80 17.56
N LEU A 318 -60.37 -15.23 18.77
CA LEU A 318 -61.36 -15.44 19.83
C LEU A 318 -62.50 -14.42 19.80
N GLY A 319 -62.46 -13.42 18.90
CA GLY A 319 -63.49 -12.39 18.78
C GLY A 319 -63.56 -11.44 19.98
N VAL A 320 -62.46 -11.26 20.70
CA VAL A 320 -62.35 -10.38 21.88
C VAL A 320 -61.46 -9.19 21.56
N SER A 321 -61.70 -8.05 22.23
CA SER A 321 -60.81 -6.90 22.13
C SER A 321 -59.51 -7.18 22.89
N ASN A 322 -58.39 -6.84 22.26
CA ASN A 322 -57.06 -6.90 22.85
C ASN A 322 -56.84 -5.81 23.89
#